data_AF-A0A1S2VU59-F1
#
_entry.id   AF-A0A1S2VU59-F1
#
_cell.length_a   1.000
_cell.length_b   1.000
_cell.length_c   1.000
_cell.angle_alpha   90.00
_cell.angle_beta   90.00
_cell.angle_gamma   90.00
#
_symmetry.space_group_name_H-M   'P 1'
#
loop_
_entity.id
_entity.type
_entity.pdbx_description
1 polymer ?
#
loop_
_entity_poly.entity_id
_entity_poly.type
_entity_poly.pdbx_seq_one_letter_code
_entity_poly.pdbx_strand_id
1 'polypeptide(L)' 'MGVGSLLAGHAVEALRALGLPKVAVGVYADNKAGNDFWEQQGFAIRDDLVYRELSL' A
#
# COMPACT_ATOMS: atom_id res chain seq x y z
N MET A 1 10.77 -4.43 14.44
CA MET A 1 10.40 -4.05 13.06
C MET A 1 11.15 -4.94 12.10
N GLY A 2 10.50 -5.45 11.06
CA GLY A 2 11.14 -6.28 10.03
C GLY A 2 11.68 -5.46 8.87
N VAL A 3 12.51 -6.07 8.00
CA VAL A 3 13.11 -5.38 6.84
C VAL A 3 12.05 -4.80 5.89
N GLY A 4 10.90 -5.47 5.73
CA GLY A 4 9.80 -4.96 4.90
C GLY A 4 9.24 -3.61 5.38
N SER A 5 9.01 -3.46 6.69
CA SER A 5 8.52 -2.20 7.27
C SER A 5 9.55 -1.07 7.13
N LEU A 6 10.84 -1.39 7.29
CA LEU A 6 11.91 -0.41 7.10
C LEU A 6 11.94 0.09 5.65
N LEU A 7 11.91 -0.82 4.68
CA LEU A 7 11.91 -0.46 3.25
C LEU A 7 10.67 0.34 2.86
N ALA A 8 9.48 -0.07 3.31
CA ALA A 8 8.24 0.65 3.05
C ALA A 8 8.27 2.07 3.64
N GLY A 9 8.74 2.21 4.88
CA GLY A 9 8.90 3.51 5.53
C GLY A 9 9.86 4.43 4.78
N HIS A 10 11.04 3.91 4.38
CA HIS A 10 11.99 4.68 3.57
C HIS A 10 11.41 5.14 2.23
N ALA A 11 10.64 4.30 1.55
CA ALA A 11 9.98 4.67 0.30
C ALA A 11 8.93 5.78 0.52
N VAL A 12 8.09 5.66 1.55
CA VAL A 12 7.07 6.67 1.89
C VAL A 12 7.72 8.02 2.22
N GLU A 13 8.80 8.03 3.00
CA GLU A 13 9.50 9.26 3.34
C GLU A 13 10.17 9.92 2.12
N ALA A 14 10.71 9.13 1.18
CA ALA A 14 11.22 9.66 -0.07
C ALA A 14 10.11 10.32 -0.92
N LEU A 15 8.94 9.68 -1.03
CA LEU A 15 7.79 10.24 -1.74
C LEU A 15 7.28 11.53 -1.08
N ARG A 16 7.29 11.58 0.26
CA ARG A 16 6.96 12.78 1.04
C ARG A 16 7.93 13.92 0.77
N ALA A 17 9.23 13.65 0.75
CA ALA A 17 10.26 14.65 0.44
C ALA A 17 10.13 15.23 -0.98
N LEU A 18 9.62 14.44 -1.92
CA LEU A 18 9.29 14.88 -3.28
C LEU A 18 7.98 15.71 -3.37
N GLY A 19 7.26 15.89 -2.26
CA GLY A 19 6.01 16.65 -2.22
C GLY A 19 4.81 15.90 -2.81
N LEU A 20 4.87 14.58 -2.91
CA LEU A 20 3.76 13.79 -3.44
C LEU A 20 2.61 13.72 -2.42
N PRO A 21 1.37 14.07 -2.83
CA PRO A 21 0.28 14.22 -1.87
C PRO A 21 -0.29 12.88 -1.39
N LYS A 22 -0.13 11.81 -2.18
CA LYS A 22 -0.71 10.47 -1.91
C LYS A 22 0.14 9.36 -2.53
N VAL A 23 0.09 8.18 -1.93
CA VAL A 23 0.64 6.92 -2.44
C VAL A 23 -0.40 5.81 -2.21
N ALA A 24 -0.45 4.82 -3.10
CA ALA A 24 -1.34 3.67 -2.99
C ALA A 24 -0.60 2.39 -3.38
N VAL A 25 -1.05 1.27 -2.83
CA VAL A 25 -0.52 -0.07 -3.10
C VAL A 25 -1.69 -0.99 -3.45
N GLY A 26 -1.46 -1.90 -4.41
CA GLY A 26 -2.40 -2.95 -4.78
C GLY A 26 -2.03 -4.25 -4.09
N VAL A 27 -3.01 -4.91 -3.48
CA VAL A 27 -2.86 -6.22 -2.85
C VAL A 27 -4.10 -7.03 -3.22
N TYR A 28 -3.91 -8.31 -3.56
CA TYR A 28 -5.04 -9.20 -3.75
C TYR A 28 -5.92 -9.24 -2.49
N ALA A 29 -7.24 -9.21 -2.68
CA ALA A 29 -8.19 -9.11 -1.56
C ALA A 29 -8.12 -10.32 -0.60
N ASP A 30 -7.73 -11.50 -1.10
CA ASP A 30 -7.59 -12.73 -0.33
C ASP A 30 -6.18 -12.93 0.27
N ASN A 31 -5.21 -12.06 -0.06
CA ASN A 31 -3.88 -12.10 0.52
C ASN A 31 -3.88 -11.49 1.93
N LYS A 32 -4.32 -12.27 2.92
CA LYS A 32 -4.44 -11.80 4.30
C LYS A 32 -3.14 -11.22 4.87
N ALA A 33 -2.02 -11.93 4.70
CA ALA A 33 -0.73 -11.50 5.25
C ALA A 33 -0.26 -10.17 4.64
N GLY A 34 -0.48 -9.96 3.34
CA GLY A 34 -0.18 -8.71 2.66
C GLY A 34 -1.06 -7.56 3.15
N ASN A 35 -2.37 -7.79 3.27
CA ASN A 35 -3.31 -6.79 3.76
C ASN A 35 -2.98 -6.37 5.21
N ASP A 36 -2.75 -7.35 6.10
CA ASP A 36 -2.36 -7.10 7.50
C ASP A 36 -1.04 -6.29 7.57
N PHE A 37 -0.07 -6.59 6.69
CA PHE A 37 1.20 -5.86 6.62
C PHE A 37 1.00 -4.37 6.28
N TRP A 38 0.21 -4.06 5.26
CA TRP A 38 0.00 -2.68 4.82
C TRP A 38 -0.87 -1.87 5.78
N GLU A 39 -1.85 -2.51 6.44
CA GLU A 39 -2.60 -1.91 7.54
C GLU A 39 -1.66 -1.51 8.69
N GLN A 40 -0.71 -2.38 9.06
CA GLN A 40 0.32 -2.07 10.06
C GLN A 40 1.27 -0.94 9.63
N GLN A 41 1.42 -0.68 8.32
CA GLN A 41 2.18 0.47 7.81
C GLN A 41 1.35 1.77 7.77
N GLY A 42 0.08 1.73 8.18
CA GLY A 42 -0.82 2.88 8.20
C GLY A 42 -1.56 3.14 6.89
N PHE A 43 -1.55 2.21 5.94
CA PHE A 43 -2.37 2.29 4.74
C PHE A 43 -3.81 1.89 5.07
N ALA A 44 -4.76 2.57 4.43
CA ALA A 44 -6.19 2.31 4.58
C ALA A 44 -6.80 1.83 3.26
N ILE A 45 -7.87 1.05 3.36
CA ILE A 45 -8.67 0.61 2.21
C ILE A 45 -9.33 1.83 1.54
N ARG A 46 -9.36 1.85 0.21
CA ARG A 46 -10.10 2.82 -0.61
C ARG A 46 -11.44 2.21 -1.02
N ASP A 47 -12.51 2.60 -0.36
CA ASP A 47 -13.88 2.14 -0.61
C ASP A 47 -14.58 2.89 -1.77
N ASP A 48 -14.01 4.01 -2.19
CA ASP A 48 -14.49 4.87 -3.28
C ASP A 48 -13.96 4.45 -4.68
N LEU A 49 -13.10 3.44 -4.77
CA LEU A 49 -12.45 3.01 -6.00
C LEU A 49 -13.05 1.71 -6.55
N VAL A 50 -13.37 1.69 -7.85
CA VAL A 50 -13.76 0.46 -8.57
C VAL A 50 -12.59 -0.04 -9.41
N TYR A 51 -12.03 -1.19 -9.05
CA TYR A 51 -11.05 -1.92 -9.87
C TYR A 51 -11.80 -2.78 -10.91
N ARG A 52 -11.39 -2.71 -12.18
CA ARG A 52 -12.01 -3.48 -13.27
C ARG A 52 -10.95 -4.29 -13.99
N GLU A 53 -11.22 -5.57 -14.17
CA GLU A 53 -10.36 -6.52 -14.87
C GLU A 53 -11.15 -7.20 -15.99
N LEU A 54 -10.51 -7.43 -17.13
CA LEU A 54 -11.03 -8.25 -18.22
C LEU A 54 -10.04 -9.39 -18.45
N SER A 55 -10.42 -10.59 -18.02
CA SER A 55 -9.72 -11.80 -18.44
C SER A 55 -10.11 -12.11 -19.89
N LEU A 56 -9.12 -12.36 -20.74
CA LEU A 56 -9.32 -12.73 -22.15
C LEU A 56 -9.47 -14.23 -22.32
#